data_AF-A0AAE0XIZ5-F1
#
_entry.id   AF-A0AAE0XIZ5-F1
#
_cell.length_a   1.000
_cell.length_b   1.000
_cell.length_c   1.000
_cell.angle_alpha   90.00
_cell.angle_beta   90.00
_cell.angle_gamma   90.00
#
_symmetry.space_group_name_H-M   'P 1'
#
loop_
_entity.id
_entity.type
_entity.pdbx_description
1 polymer ?
#
loop_
_entity_poly.entity_id
_entity_poly.type
_entity_poly.pdbx_seq_one_letter_code
_entity_poly.pdbx_strand_id
1 'polypeptide(L)'
;MSRFSTSRLLARDLFQAALPKSSFVAPTAPQWTRLFSQSRPARKVDVPQRGAALPSTLELLSKSSVFARNVMKTAEDPTSRFEGDSLAEGLGMDKEKGDEPYHFHIYATKHNTHITLSKPNRDTLLSLSCGNLGFRKSQRKHYDSAYQLGAYVVDKMHQKGLVAEIHKLEVVLRGFGPGREAVTKVLMGSEGKKLREKITRVADATRTKFGGTRSPKPRRLG
;
A
#
# COMPACT_ATOMS: atom_id res chain seq x y z
N MET A 1 -43.55 9.93 66.51
CA MET A 1 -42.10 9.64 66.58
C MET A 1 -41.41 10.47 65.48
N SER A 2 -41.11 11.75 65.70
CA SER A 2 -39.82 12.29 66.18
C SER A 2 -38.62 11.87 65.30
N ARG A 3 -37.74 12.71 64.72
CA ARG A 3 -37.52 14.17 64.63
C ARG A 3 -36.42 14.39 63.54
N PHE A 4 -36.51 15.49 62.78
CA PHE A 4 -35.46 16.42 62.27
C PHE A 4 -34.04 15.89 61.92
N SER A 5 -33.47 16.09 60.72
CA SER A 5 -33.04 17.34 60.02
C SER A 5 -31.54 17.62 60.17
N THR A 6 -30.84 17.75 59.01
CA THR A 6 -29.68 18.63 58.70
C THR A 6 -28.40 18.50 59.55
N SER A 7 -27.20 18.41 58.96
CA SER A 7 -26.54 19.60 58.37
C SER A 7 -25.17 19.24 57.75
N ARG A 8 -24.80 20.03 56.72
CA ARG A 8 -23.42 20.28 56.28
C ARG A 8 -22.61 20.92 57.41
N LEU A 9 -21.27 20.80 57.40
CA LEU A 9 -20.31 21.92 57.32
C LEU A 9 -18.83 21.44 57.50
N LEU A 10 -18.01 21.88 56.55
CA LEU A 10 -16.65 22.44 56.66
C LEU A 10 -15.50 21.70 57.39
N ALA A 11 -14.52 21.31 56.56
CA ALA A 11 -13.08 21.63 56.58
C ALA A 11 -12.41 22.10 57.89
N ARG A 12 -11.23 21.53 58.18
CA ARG A 12 -9.94 22.27 58.26
C ARG A 12 -8.72 21.34 58.38
N ASP A 13 -7.71 21.63 57.56
CA ASP A 13 -6.31 21.22 57.71
C ASP A 13 -5.76 21.61 59.08
N LEU A 14 -4.82 20.81 59.61
CA LEU A 14 -3.72 21.18 60.52
C LEU A 14 -2.98 19.91 60.97
N PHE A 15 -1.93 19.49 60.25
CA PHE A 15 -0.57 19.48 60.82
C PHE A 15 0.47 19.02 59.80
N GLN A 16 1.53 19.80 59.80
CA GLN A 16 2.71 19.80 58.98
C GLN A 16 3.78 18.96 59.69
N ALA A 17 4.36 17.98 59.00
CA ALA A 17 5.62 17.38 59.40
C ALA A 17 6.48 17.18 58.15
N ALA A 18 7.46 18.06 58.01
CA ALA A 18 8.47 18.03 56.96
C ALA A 18 9.43 16.86 57.20
N LEU A 19 9.61 16.01 56.19
CA LEU A 19 10.73 15.06 56.11
C LEU A 19 11.68 15.49 54.98
N PRO A 20 13.00 15.42 55.19
CA PRO A 20 13.99 16.05 54.33
C PRO A 20 14.13 15.33 52.98
N LYS A 21 14.32 16.14 51.94
CA LYS A 21 14.65 15.73 50.57
C LYS A 21 15.93 14.88 50.58
N SER A 22 15.83 13.59 50.30
CA SER A 22 16.99 12.76 49.98
C SER A 22 17.36 12.97 48.52
N SER A 23 18.43 13.73 48.28
CA SER A 23 19.13 13.79 47.00
C SER A 23 19.89 12.48 46.79
N PHE A 24 19.26 11.52 46.12
CA PHE A 24 19.95 10.36 45.56
C PHE A 24 20.19 10.56 44.07
N VAL A 25 21.49 10.68 43.79
CA VAL A 25 22.26 10.62 42.56
C VAL A 25 21.55 9.90 41.40
N ALA A 26 21.48 10.56 40.25
CA ALA A 26 21.02 9.99 38.99
C ALA A 26 21.79 8.69 38.68
N PRO A 27 21.14 7.60 38.24
CA PRO A 27 21.85 6.44 37.75
C PRO A 27 22.65 6.84 36.51
N THR A 28 23.97 6.83 36.65
CA THR A 28 24.95 6.91 35.56
C THR A 28 24.57 5.86 34.53
N ALA A 29 24.10 6.32 33.37
CA ALA A 29 23.85 5.47 32.23
C ALA A 29 25.13 4.67 31.91
N PRO A 30 25.05 3.35 31.66
CA PRO A 30 26.21 2.57 31.25
C PRO A 30 26.81 3.15 29.96
N GLN A 31 28.14 3.30 29.94
CA GLN A 31 28.94 3.97 28.90
C GLN A 31 28.97 3.28 27.52
N TRP A 32 27.91 2.60 27.11
CA TRP A 32 27.76 2.04 25.76
C TRP A 32 26.80 2.83 24.89
N THR A 33 26.82 4.16 25.05
CA THR A 33 26.28 5.07 24.04
C THR A 33 27.35 6.08 23.62
N ARG A 34 27.96 5.78 22.47
CA ARG A 34 28.42 6.68 21.38
C ARG A 34 29.80 6.28 20.87
N LEU A 35 29.86 5.85 19.61
CA LEU A 35 30.63 6.48 18.52
C LEU A 35 30.62 5.55 17.30
N PHE A 36 29.50 5.54 16.57
CA PHE A 36 29.52 5.16 15.16
C PHE A 36 28.77 6.21 14.34
N SER A 37 29.14 7.47 14.58
CA SER A 37 29.10 8.51 13.55
C SER A 37 30.54 8.69 13.10
N GLN A 38 30.90 7.97 12.05
CA GLN A 38 31.96 8.39 11.15
C GLN A 38 31.41 8.24 9.74
N SER A 39 31.12 9.38 9.13
CA SER A 39 31.03 9.55 7.70
C SER A 39 32.18 8.80 7.02
N ARG A 40 31.86 7.84 6.16
CA ARG A 40 32.85 7.15 5.32
C ARG A 40 33.50 8.17 4.38
N PRO A 41 34.83 8.20 4.23
CA PRO A 41 35.47 9.01 3.19
C PRO A 41 35.10 8.45 1.81
N ALA A 42 34.85 9.36 0.86
CA ALA A 42 34.58 9.04 -0.53
C ALA A 42 35.75 8.27 -1.15
N ARG A 43 35.47 7.06 -1.63
CA ARG A 43 36.41 6.25 -2.40
C ARG A 43 36.58 6.90 -3.77
N LYS A 44 37.74 7.52 -4.03
CA LYS A 44 38.14 7.88 -5.41
C LYS A 44 38.26 6.59 -6.21
N VAL A 45 37.54 6.51 -7.32
CA VAL A 45 37.69 5.44 -8.30
C VAL A 45 38.78 5.88 -9.26
N ASP A 46 39.87 5.12 -9.30
CA ASP A 46 40.96 5.30 -10.23
C ASP A 46 40.48 5.06 -11.66
N VAL A 47 40.79 6.00 -12.55
CA VAL A 47 40.53 5.91 -13.99
C VAL A 47 41.67 5.12 -14.63
N PRO A 48 41.44 3.94 -15.24
CA PRO A 48 42.43 3.33 -16.11
C PRO A 48 42.42 4.01 -17.48
N GLN A 49 43.56 4.56 -17.87
CA GLN A 49 43.82 5.06 -19.21
C GLN A 49 44.21 3.91 -20.17
N ARG A 50 43.66 4.01 -21.39
CA ARG A 50 44.11 3.49 -22.72
C ARG A 50 43.84 2.04 -23.12
N GLY A 51 43.18 1.90 -24.29
CA GLY A 51 43.66 1.05 -25.39
C GLY A 51 42.63 0.28 -26.24
N ALA A 52 42.28 0.83 -27.42
CA ALA A 52 41.74 0.19 -28.66
C ALA A 52 40.40 -0.59 -28.59
N ALA A 53 39.45 -0.56 -29.54
CA ALA A 53 39.48 -0.26 -30.98
C ALA A 53 38.17 0.41 -31.45
N LEU A 54 38.24 1.23 -32.50
CA LEU A 54 37.11 1.91 -33.14
C LEU A 54 36.52 1.02 -34.25
N PRO A 55 35.18 0.89 -34.39
CA PRO A 55 34.58 0.35 -35.61
C PRO A 55 34.76 1.34 -36.77
N SER A 56 34.98 0.80 -37.97
CA SER A 56 35.33 1.54 -39.19
C SER A 56 34.22 2.48 -39.67
N THR A 57 34.66 3.57 -40.29
CA THR A 57 33.89 4.75 -40.75
C THR A 57 32.80 4.47 -41.80
N LEU A 58 32.63 3.23 -42.25
CA LEU A 58 31.65 2.85 -43.28
C LEU A 58 30.27 2.46 -42.72
N GLU A 59 30.15 2.10 -41.44
CA GLU A 59 28.84 1.77 -40.82
C GLU A 59 28.06 2.98 -40.32
N LEU A 60 28.70 4.15 -40.21
CA LEU A 60 28.07 5.39 -39.73
C LEU A 60 27.25 6.10 -40.83
N LEU A 61 27.51 5.80 -42.11
CA LEU A 61 26.93 6.52 -43.24
C LEU A 61 25.57 5.95 -43.69
N SER A 62 25.23 4.70 -43.34
CA SER A 62 23.94 4.09 -43.71
C SER A 62 22.81 4.44 -42.73
N LYS A 63 23.15 4.86 -41.50
CA LYS A 63 22.19 5.27 -40.46
C LYS A 63 21.89 6.77 -40.46
N SER A 64 22.57 7.56 -41.28
CA SER A 64 22.43 9.02 -41.32
C SER A 64 21.26 9.51 -42.17
N SER A 65 20.73 8.71 -43.10
CA SER A 65 19.68 9.18 -44.03
C SER A 65 18.31 9.38 -43.37
N VAL A 66 18.03 8.64 -42.29
CA VAL A 66 16.77 8.78 -41.51
C VAL A 66 16.89 9.92 -40.50
N PHE A 67 18.07 10.07 -39.89
CA PHE A 67 18.36 11.14 -38.94
C PHE A 67 18.40 12.52 -39.63
N ALA A 68 19.05 12.63 -40.79
CA ALA A 68 19.12 13.87 -41.56
C ALA A 68 17.74 14.33 -42.06
N ARG A 69 16.87 13.40 -42.46
CA ARG A 69 15.49 13.71 -42.89
C ARG A 69 14.63 14.23 -41.73
N ASN A 70 14.79 13.67 -40.53
CA ASN A 70 14.03 14.10 -39.36
C ASN A 70 14.53 15.44 -38.80
N VAL A 71 15.85 15.70 -38.84
CA VAL A 71 16.42 16.99 -38.45
C VAL A 71 15.99 18.12 -39.40
N MET A 72 15.92 17.86 -40.71
CA MET A 72 15.42 18.86 -41.66
C MET A 72 13.92 19.16 -41.47
N LYS A 73 13.08 18.15 -41.20
CA LYS A 73 11.66 18.37 -40.88
C LYS A 73 11.42 19.21 -39.61
N THR A 74 12.32 19.16 -38.63
CA THR A 74 12.23 19.99 -37.41
C THR A 74 12.66 21.44 -37.60
N ALA A 75 13.28 21.79 -38.73
CA ALA A 75 13.76 23.14 -39.01
C ALA A 75 12.71 24.04 -39.67
N GLU A 76 11.64 23.45 -40.24
CA GLU A 76 10.64 24.19 -41.02
C GLU A 76 9.60 24.92 -40.16
N ASP A 77 9.33 24.48 -38.91
CA ASP A 77 8.33 25.11 -38.02
C ASP A 77 8.79 25.24 -36.55
N PRO A 78 9.22 26.42 -36.07
CA PRO A 78 9.75 26.60 -34.72
C PRO A 78 8.69 26.79 -33.61
N THR A 79 7.39 26.81 -33.95
CA THR A 79 6.28 27.16 -33.02
C THR A 79 5.58 25.99 -32.33
N SER A 80 5.90 24.73 -32.64
CA SER A 80 5.27 23.54 -32.02
C SER A 80 6.02 22.98 -30.81
N ARG A 81 6.91 23.77 -30.18
CA ARG A 81 7.74 23.35 -29.05
C ARG A 81 7.02 23.34 -27.71
N PHE A 82 5.99 22.52 -27.50
CA PHE A 82 5.55 22.15 -26.14
C PHE A 82 4.71 20.86 -26.17
N GLU A 83 5.29 19.73 -26.55
CA GLU A 83 4.76 18.42 -26.14
C GLU A 83 5.87 17.37 -26.26
N GLY A 84 6.36 16.94 -25.10
CA GLY A 84 7.49 16.02 -24.96
C GLY A 84 7.13 14.56 -25.25
N ASP A 85 6.42 14.28 -26.35
CA ASP A 85 5.99 12.91 -26.71
C ASP A 85 6.41 12.46 -28.13
N SER A 86 6.96 13.35 -28.97
CA SER A 86 7.15 13.10 -30.41
C SER A 86 8.33 12.18 -30.81
N LEU A 87 9.28 11.91 -29.90
CA LEU A 87 10.38 10.97 -30.17
C LEU A 87 10.02 9.51 -29.87
N ALA A 88 9.02 9.27 -29.00
CA ALA A 88 8.54 7.93 -28.68
C ALA A 88 7.59 7.40 -29.78
N GLU A 89 6.79 8.29 -30.37
CA GLU A 89 5.82 7.95 -31.43
C GLU A 89 6.48 7.56 -32.76
N GLY A 90 7.67 8.11 -33.07
CA GLY A 90 8.39 7.82 -34.32
C GLY A 90 9.04 6.44 -34.40
N LEU A 91 9.11 5.68 -33.30
CA LEU A 91 9.74 4.35 -33.24
C LEU A 91 8.76 3.19 -33.33
N GLY A 92 7.45 3.44 -33.56
CA GLY A 92 6.46 2.36 -33.71
C GLY A 92 6.38 1.44 -32.49
N MET A 93 6.86 1.89 -31.34
CA MET A 93 6.56 1.28 -30.07
C MET A 93 5.23 1.88 -29.66
N ASP A 94 4.14 1.29 -30.16
CA ASP A 94 2.82 1.53 -29.60
C ASP A 94 2.98 1.47 -28.08
N LYS A 95 2.54 2.50 -27.36
CA LYS A 95 2.39 2.42 -25.90
C LYS A 95 1.26 1.41 -25.55
N GLU A 96 1.20 0.24 -26.19
CA GLU A 96 0.57 -0.96 -25.64
C GLU A 96 1.49 -1.59 -24.59
N LYS A 97 2.03 -0.75 -23.70
CA LYS A 97 2.58 -1.21 -22.44
C LYS A 97 1.36 -1.50 -21.56
N GLY A 98 0.70 -2.62 -21.85
CA GLY A 98 -0.65 -2.95 -21.39
C GLY A 98 -0.93 -2.41 -20.00
N ASP A 99 -1.79 -1.39 -19.93
CA ASP A 99 -2.07 -0.69 -18.68
C ASP A 99 -2.43 -1.71 -17.60
N GLU A 100 -1.62 -1.76 -16.53
CA GLU A 100 -1.84 -2.67 -15.42
C GLU A 100 -3.26 -2.42 -14.87
N PRO A 101 -4.09 -3.45 -14.66
CA PRO A 101 -5.43 -3.26 -14.16
C PRO A 101 -5.41 -2.72 -12.73
N TYR A 102 -6.53 -2.13 -12.30
CA TYR A 102 -6.75 -1.84 -10.89
C TYR A 102 -6.82 -3.13 -10.10
N HIS A 103 -6.37 -3.12 -8.84
CA HIS A 103 -6.37 -4.32 -8.01
C HIS A 103 -7.44 -4.26 -6.93
N PHE A 104 -8.26 -5.31 -6.87
CA PHE A 104 -9.24 -5.56 -5.81
C PHE A 104 -8.72 -6.68 -4.91
N HIS A 105 -8.00 -6.31 -3.87
CA HIS A 105 -7.41 -7.24 -2.91
C HIS A 105 -8.45 -7.68 -1.88
N ILE A 106 -8.66 -9.00 -1.79
CA ILE A 106 -9.50 -9.65 -0.77
C ILE A 106 -8.58 -10.48 0.10
N TYR A 107 -8.27 -9.98 1.30
CA TYR A 107 -7.48 -10.70 2.28
C TYR A 107 -8.40 -11.28 3.38
N ALA A 108 -8.64 -12.58 3.29
CA ALA A 108 -9.51 -13.33 4.18
C ALA A 108 -8.69 -14.14 5.19
N THR A 109 -8.71 -13.72 6.45
CA THR A 109 -8.10 -14.46 7.57
C THR A 109 -9.16 -15.27 8.33
N LYS A 110 -8.73 -16.11 9.29
CA LYS A 110 -9.66 -16.85 10.16
C LYS A 110 -10.55 -15.94 11.02
N HIS A 111 -10.12 -14.71 11.31
CA HIS A 111 -10.77 -13.86 12.32
C HIS A 111 -11.26 -12.51 11.80
N ASN A 112 -10.95 -12.17 10.55
CA ASN A 112 -11.35 -10.92 9.92
C ASN A 112 -11.15 -10.98 8.40
N THR A 113 -11.82 -10.06 7.70
CA THR A 113 -11.66 -9.85 6.26
C THR A 113 -11.25 -8.41 6.00
N HIS A 114 -10.29 -8.22 5.11
CA HIS A 114 -9.80 -6.92 4.65
C HIS A 114 -10.01 -6.83 3.15
N ILE A 115 -10.62 -5.74 2.70
CA ILE A 115 -10.82 -5.45 1.28
C ILE A 115 -10.11 -4.15 0.97
N THR A 116 -9.24 -4.19 -0.03
CA THR A 116 -8.46 -3.03 -0.45
C THR A 116 -8.53 -2.88 -1.95
N LEU A 117 -8.94 -1.69 -2.40
CA LEU A 117 -8.88 -1.27 -3.79
C LEU A 117 -7.61 -0.43 -3.99
N SER A 118 -6.81 -0.75 -4.99
CA SER A 118 -5.64 0.03 -5.36
C SER A 118 -5.58 0.35 -6.86
N LYS A 119 -4.88 1.44 -7.16
CA LYS A 119 -4.53 1.87 -8.52
C LYS A 119 -3.55 0.87 -9.17
N PRO A 120 -3.32 0.98 -10.49
CA PRO A 120 -2.26 0.27 -11.20
C PRO A 120 -0.87 0.44 -10.53
N ASN A 121 -0.58 1.65 -10.05
CA ASN A 121 0.64 1.97 -9.28
C ASN A 121 0.70 1.32 -7.89
N ARG A 122 -0.30 0.52 -7.51
CA ARG A 122 -0.48 -0.12 -6.19
C ARG A 122 -0.73 0.85 -5.02
N ASP A 123 -1.03 2.10 -5.32
CA ASP A 123 -1.51 3.07 -4.34
C ASP A 123 -2.94 2.74 -3.90
N THR A 124 -3.18 2.73 -2.59
CA THR A 124 -4.48 2.36 -2.00
C THR A 124 -5.49 3.49 -2.10
N LEU A 125 -6.65 3.24 -2.73
CA LEU A 125 -7.76 4.19 -2.82
C LEU A 125 -8.78 4.01 -1.70
N LEU A 126 -9.04 2.75 -1.37
CA LEU A 126 -10.01 2.38 -0.35
C LEU A 126 -9.50 1.13 0.35
N SER A 127 -9.44 1.18 1.68
CA SER A 127 -9.07 0.04 2.50
C SER A 127 -10.02 -0.05 3.68
N LEU A 128 -10.81 -1.12 3.72
CA LEU A 128 -11.83 -1.34 4.74
C LEU A 128 -11.77 -2.77 5.25
N SER A 129 -12.25 -2.97 6.47
CA SER A 129 -12.35 -4.26 7.14
C SER A 129 -13.68 -4.41 7.85
N CYS A 130 -14.04 -5.62 8.29
CA CYS A 130 -15.31 -5.85 9.00
C CYS A 130 -15.41 -4.96 10.27
N GLY A 131 -14.28 -4.59 10.87
CA GLY A 131 -14.27 -3.66 12.01
C GLY A 131 -14.78 -2.25 11.70
N ASN A 132 -14.67 -1.78 10.46
CA ASN A 132 -15.12 -0.45 10.03
C ASN A 132 -16.65 -0.33 9.98
N LEU A 133 -17.35 -1.45 9.74
CA LEU A 133 -18.82 -1.51 9.79
C LEU A 133 -19.37 -1.54 11.22
N GLY A 134 -18.50 -1.66 12.23
CA GLY A 134 -18.88 -1.70 13.64
C GLY A 134 -18.84 -3.08 14.27
N PHE A 135 -18.58 -4.16 13.51
CA PHE A 135 -18.42 -5.50 14.08
C PHE A 135 -17.26 -5.54 15.09
N ARG A 136 -17.52 -6.03 16.30
CA ARG A 136 -16.55 -6.08 17.40
C ARG A 136 -16.10 -7.50 17.70
N LYS A 137 -14.80 -7.66 17.98
CA LYS A 137 -14.17 -8.90 18.46
C LYS A 137 -14.54 -10.10 17.57
N SER A 138 -15.16 -11.14 18.16
CA SER A 138 -15.53 -12.37 17.45
C SER A 138 -16.45 -12.12 16.26
N GLN A 139 -17.25 -11.05 16.27
CA GLN A 139 -18.26 -10.85 15.23
C GLN A 139 -17.68 -10.60 13.83
N ARG A 140 -16.39 -10.24 13.75
CA ARG A 140 -15.68 -9.97 12.48
C ARG A 140 -15.33 -11.24 11.69
N LYS A 141 -15.42 -12.41 12.31
CA LYS A 141 -15.00 -13.68 11.70
C LYS A 141 -16.10 -14.35 10.87
N HIS A 142 -17.35 -13.91 11.02
CA HIS A 142 -18.49 -14.58 10.42
C HIS A 142 -18.63 -14.26 8.93
N TYR A 143 -19.20 -15.19 8.19
CA TYR A 143 -19.48 -15.04 6.76
C TYR A 143 -20.32 -13.79 6.46
N ASP A 144 -21.42 -13.61 7.19
CA ASP A 144 -22.34 -12.49 7.02
C ASP A 144 -21.65 -11.13 7.18
N SER A 145 -20.80 -10.98 8.21
CA SER A 145 -20.02 -9.76 8.42
C SER A 145 -19.11 -9.39 7.24
N ALA A 146 -18.58 -10.40 6.54
CA ALA A 146 -17.73 -10.19 5.36
C ALA A 146 -18.55 -9.93 4.10
N TYR A 147 -19.73 -10.53 3.97
CA TYR A 147 -20.68 -10.25 2.89
C TYR A 147 -21.12 -8.78 2.95
N GLN A 148 -21.57 -8.31 4.11
CA GLN A 148 -21.95 -6.91 4.33
C GLN A 148 -20.79 -5.94 4.08
N LEU A 149 -19.55 -6.32 4.46
CA LEU A 149 -18.36 -5.53 4.12
C LEU A 149 -18.16 -5.43 2.61
N GLY A 150 -18.32 -6.54 1.88
CA GLY A 150 -18.23 -6.56 0.41
C GLY A 150 -19.23 -5.60 -0.21
N ALA A 151 -20.51 -5.73 0.15
CA ALA A 151 -21.60 -4.86 -0.30
C ALA A 151 -21.28 -3.39 -0.06
N TYR A 152 -20.84 -3.07 1.17
CA TYR A 152 -20.50 -1.71 1.58
C TYR A 152 -19.30 -1.13 0.82
N VAL A 153 -18.29 -1.93 0.51
CA VAL A 153 -17.13 -1.49 -0.29
C VAL A 153 -17.57 -1.16 -1.71
N VAL A 154 -18.36 -2.02 -2.33
CA VAL A 154 -18.87 -1.79 -3.69
C VAL A 154 -19.74 -0.53 -3.75
N ASP A 155 -20.61 -0.34 -2.76
CA ASP A 155 -21.43 0.87 -2.65
C ASP A 155 -20.58 2.13 -2.47
N LYS A 156 -19.54 2.08 -1.61
CA LYS A 156 -18.58 3.18 -1.48
C LYS A 156 -17.81 3.46 -2.76
N MET A 157 -17.50 2.44 -3.56
CA MET A 157 -16.87 2.65 -4.86
C MET A 157 -17.79 3.37 -5.84
N HIS A 158 -19.11 3.07 -5.81
CA HIS A 158 -20.11 3.79 -6.59
C HIS A 158 -20.22 5.25 -6.15
N GLN A 159 -20.35 5.50 -4.83
CA GLN A 159 -20.48 6.85 -4.27
C GLN A 159 -19.27 7.73 -4.59
N LYS A 160 -18.07 7.15 -4.61
CA LYS A 160 -16.83 7.87 -4.97
C LYS A 160 -16.61 8.02 -6.48
N GLY A 161 -17.49 7.48 -7.33
CA GLY A 161 -17.33 7.52 -8.79
C GLY A 161 -16.21 6.62 -9.35
N LEU A 162 -15.55 5.82 -8.50
CA LEU A 162 -14.41 4.98 -8.89
C LEU A 162 -14.80 3.91 -9.92
N VAL A 163 -16.05 3.47 -9.90
CA VAL A 163 -16.53 2.47 -10.86
C VAL A 163 -16.54 3.02 -12.28
N ALA A 164 -16.70 4.33 -12.50
CA ALA A 164 -16.59 4.91 -13.85
C ALA A 164 -15.14 4.97 -14.33
N GLU A 165 -14.22 5.35 -13.45
CA GLU A 165 -12.77 5.50 -13.71
C GLU A 165 -12.07 4.16 -14.00
N ILE A 166 -12.52 3.08 -13.35
CA ILE A 166 -11.89 1.76 -13.52
C ILE A 166 -12.36 1.12 -14.82
N HIS A 167 -11.47 0.93 -15.78
CA HIS A 167 -11.76 0.19 -17.02
C HIS A 167 -11.45 -1.31 -16.89
N LYS A 168 -10.30 -1.65 -16.30
CA LYS A 168 -9.84 -3.03 -16.08
C LYS A 168 -9.60 -3.25 -14.59
N LEU A 169 -10.14 -4.34 -14.06
CA LEU A 169 -10.01 -4.74 -12.66
C LEU A 169 -9.43 -6.16 -12.57
N GLU A 170 -8.51 -6.37 -11.64
CA GLU A 170 -7.99 -7.67 -11.23
C GLU A 170 -8.46 -7.97 -9.81
N VAL A 171 -9.04 -9.15 -9.60
CA VAL A 171 -9.42 -9.63 -8.27
C VAL A 171 -8.30 -10.50 -7.71
N VAL A 172 -7.71 -10.07 -6.60
CA VAL A 172 -6.61 -10.79 -5.94
C VAL A 172 -7.10 -11.37 -4.62
N LEU A 173 -7.19 -12.69 -4.56
CA LEU A 173 -7.60 -13.43 -3.36
C LEU A 173 -6.38 -13.78 -2.52
N ARG A 174 -6.48 -13.65 -1.20
CA ARG A 174 -5.43 -14.07 -0.27
C ARG A 174 -6.01 -14.70 0.98
N GLY A 175 -5.59 -15.92 1.28
CA GLY A 175 -6.07 -16.69 2.42
C GLY A 175 -7.36 -17.44 2.13
N PHE A 176 -7.73 -18.34 3.05
CA PHE A 176 -8.88 -19.24 2.94
C PHE A 176 -9.88 -19.03 4.09
N GLY A 177 -10.01 -17.78 4.57
CA GLY A 177 -11.02 -17.43 5.56
C GLY A 177 -12.44 -17.41 4.96
N PRO A 178 -13.50 -17.41 5.79
CA PRO A 178 -14.89 -17.42 5.32
C PRO A 178 -15.26 -16.19 4.48
N GLY A 179 -14.57 -15.07 4.69
CA GLY A 179 -14.78 -13.86 3.91
C GLY A 179 -14.36 -13.94 2.45
N ARG A 180 -13.55 -14.93 2.05
CA ARG A 180 -13.17 -15.13 0.65
C ARG A 180 -14.40 -15.45 -0.19
N GLU A 181 -15.14 -16.48 0.20
CA GLU A 181 -16.38 -16.88 -0.49
C GLU A 181 -17.46 -15.81 -0.38
N ALA A 182 -17.59 -15.16 0.78
CA ALA A 182 -18.58 -14.11 0.99
C ALA A 182 -18.43 -12.97 -0.02
N VAL A 183 -17.21 -12.43 -0.17
CA VAL A 183 -16.95 -11.32 -1.09
C VAL A 183 -17.00 -11.78 -2.54
N THR A 184 -16.57 -13.01 -2.86
CA THR A 184 -16.76 -13.56 -4.21
C THR A 184 -18.23 -13.65 -4.59
N LYS A 185 -19.12 -14.04 -3.65
CA LYS A 185 -20.57 -14.06 -3.92
C LYS A 185 -21.16 -12.66 -4.09
N VAL A 186 -20.69 -11.67 -3.34
CA VAL A 186 -21.06 -10.25 -3.55
C VAL A 186 -20.70 -9.80 -4.98
N LEU A 187 -19.47 -10.10 -5.41
CA LEU A 187 -18.99 -9.73 -6.75
C LEU A 187 -19.77 -10.45 -7.86
N MET A 188 -20.19 -11.70 -7.64
CA MET A 188 -20.99 -12.47 -8.59
C MET A 188 -22.47 -12.10 -8.57
N GLY A 189 -22.97 -11.56 -7.47
CA GLY A 189 -24.37 -11.18 -7.24
C GLY A 189 -24.76 -9.85 -7.90
N SER A 190 -25.91 -9.32 -7.49
CA SER A 190 -26.47 -8.07 -8.02
C SER A 190 -25.65 -6.84 -7.63
N GLU A 191 -25.13 -6.81 -6.40
CA GLU A 191 -24.34 -5.71 -5.84
C GLU A 191 -23.09 -5.44 -6.69
N GLY A 192 -22.40 -6.51 -7.11
CA GLY A 192 -21.18 -6.45 -7.91
C GLY A 192 -21.37 -6.34 -9.42
N LYS A 193 -22.60 -6.25 -9.94
CA LYS A 193 -22.89 -6.35 -11.40
C LYS A 193 -22.02 -5.41 -12.25
N LYS A 194 -21.91 -4.13 -11.85
CA LYS A 194 -21.12 -3.12 -12.58
C LYS A 194 -19.61 -3.36 -12.53
N LEU A 195 -19.13 -3.97 -11.45
CA LEU A 195 -17.71 -4.33 -11.32
C LEU A 195 -17.38 -5.60 -12.09
N ARG A 196 -18.32 -6.56 -12.13
CA ARG A 196 -18.13 -7.86 -12.78
C ARG A 196 -17.76 -7.73 -14.26
N GLU A 197 -18.39 -6.79 -14.97
CA GLU A 197 -18.10 -6.51 -16.39
C GLU A 197 -16.66 -6.02 -16.62
N LYS A 198 -16.02 -5.44 -15.58
CA LYS A 198 -14.67 -4.87 -15.65
C LYS A 198 -13.59 -5.85 -15.17
N ILE A 199 -13.96 -7.01 -14.62
CA ILE A 199 -13.01 -8.00 -14.12
C ILE A 199 -12.32 -8.68 -15.31
N THR A 200 -11.01 -8.48 -15.41
CA THR A 200 -10.15 -9.06 -16.46
C THR A 200 -9.40 -10.29 -15.98
N ARG A 201 -8.92 -10.28 -14.72
CA ARG A 201 -8.12 -11.36 -14.13
C ARG A 201 -8.58 -11.67 -12.72
N VAL A 202 -8.50 -12.95 -12.36
CA VAL A 202 -8.63 -13.42 -10.98
C VAL A 202 -7.36 -14.18 -10.62
N ALA A 203 -6.69 -13.75 -9.55
CA ALA A 203 -5.43 -14.33 -9.09
C ALA A 203 -5.51 -14.69 -7.60
N ASP A 204 -4.80 -15.74 -7.19
CA ASP A 204 -4.61 -16.09 -5.78
C ASP A 204 -3.18 -15.77 -5.36
N ALA A 205 -3.03 -14.86 -4.39
CA ALA A 205 -1.77 -14.42 -3.81
C ALA A 205 -1.57 -14.96 -2.37
N THR A 206 -2.14 -16.14 -2.06
CA THR A 206 -1.93 -16.81 -0.78
C THR A 206 -0.45 -17.17 -0.61
N ARG A 207 0.14 -16.69 0.49
CA ARG A 207 1.58 -16.81 0.73
C ARG A 207 1.91 -18.18 1.33
N THR A 208 2.81 -18.90 0.67
CA THR A 208 3.41 -20.15 1.14
C THR A 208 4.92 -19.95 1.28
N LYS A 209 5.55 -20.61 2.27
CA LYS A 209 6.99 -20.54 2.51
C LYS A 209 7.65 -21.87 2.21
N PHE A 210 8.82 -21.85 1.57
CA PHE A 210 9.68 -23.01 1.41
C PHE A 210 10.60 -23.11 2.64
N GLY A 211 10.21 -23.92 3.63
CA GLY A 211 10.87 -23.95 4.94
C GLY A 211 10.63 -22.64 5.72
N GLY A 212 11.57 -21.70 5.63
CA GLY A 212 11.49 -20.38 6.28
C GLY A 212 11.51 -20.44 7.82
N THR A 213 10.98 -19.40 8.47
CA THR A 213 10.95 -19.31 9.94
C THR A 213 10.08 -20.40 10.56
N ARG A 214 10.47 -20.94 11.73
CA ARG A 214 9.70 -21.98 12.44
C ARG A 214 8.30 -21.46 12.81
N SER A 215 7.25 -22.24 12.49
CA SER A 215 5.87 -21.94 12.90
C SER A 215 5.65 -22.18 14.40
N PRO A 216 4.64 -21.54 15.04
CA PRO A 216 4.31 -21.78 16.45
C PRO A 216 4.05 -23.26 16.75
N LYS A 217 4.39 -23.69 17.98
CA LYS A 217 4.14 -25.07 18.43
C LYS A 217 2.64 -25.42 18.36
N PRO A 218 2.27 -26.67 18.04
CA PRO A 218 0.88 -27.12 18.07
C PRO A 218 0.21 -26.82 19.42
N ARG A 219 -1.04 -26.37 19.38
CA ARG A 219 -1.83 -26.06 20.59
C ARG A 219 -2.39 -27.35 21.18
N ARG A 220 -2.47 -27.43 22.51
CA ARG A 220 -3.17 -28.48 23.25
C ARG A 220 -4.55 -27.93 23.61
N LEU A 221 -5.61 -28.43 22.97
CA LEU A 221 -7.00 -27.95 23.12
C LEU A 221 -7.95 -29.00 23.70
N GLY A 222 -7.42 -30.20 23.99
CA GLY A 222 -8.16 -31.27 24.65
C GLY A 222 -8.47 -30.95 26.10
#